data_AF-A0A950E0N0-F1
#
_entry.id   AF-A0A950E0N0-F1
#
_cell.length_a   1.000
_cell.length_b   1.000
_cell.length_c   1.000
_cell.angle_alpha   90.00
_cell.angle_beta   90.00
_cell.angle_gamma   90.00
#
_symmetry.space_group_name_H-M   'P 1'
#
loop_
_entity.id
_entity.type
_entity.pdbx_description
1 polymer ?
#
loop_
_entity_poly.entity_id
_entity_poly.type
_entity_poly.pdbx_seq_one_letter_code
_entity_poly.pdbx_strand_id
1 'polypeptide(L)'
;MPAEPQPITLFDVARRAVEVSDPDDRDSRLGDLLEQFEDADEPVTAIQNLEERVAIAVEGVDVEIDDPAVSMAAATILYLAHRRDELHDEPHKILRLAARAEWKGDPPEAVRDWLADRGVEV
;
A
#
# COMPACT_ATOMS: atom_id res chain seq x y z
N MET A 1 10.07 -9.45 31.95
CA MET A 1 9.22 -10.09 30.93
C MET A 1 9.43 -9.32 29.63
N PRO A 2 9.94 -9.91 28.55
CA PRO A 2 9.83 -9.27 27.24
C PRO A 2 8.35 -9.25 26.87
N ALA A 3 7.83 -8.10 26.43
CA ALA A 3 6.50 -8.03 25.83
C ALA A 3 6.50 -8.92 24.58
N GLU A 4 5.43 -9.70 24.40
CA GLU A 4 5.22 -10.38 23.13
C GLU A 4 5.22 -9.32 22.01
N PRO A 5 5.86 -9.58 20.85
CA PRO A 5 5.87 -8.62 19.77
C PRO A 5 4.43 -8.28 19.41
N GLN A 6 4.11 -6.98 19.43
CA GLN A 6 2.78 -6.50 19.07
C GLN A 6 2.48 -6.95 17.64
N PRO A 7 1.26 -7.45 17.37
CA PRO A 7 0.88 -7.84 16.02
C PRO A 7 0.89 -6.62 15.08
N ILE A 8 1.31 -6.83 13.83
CA ILE A 8 1.32 -5.78 12.80
C ILE A 8 -0.11 -5.29 12.55
N THR A 9 -0.33 -3.98 12.71
CA THR A 9 -1.64 -3.35 12.53
C THR A 9 -1.90 -3.04 11.05
N LEU A 10 -3.15 -2.69 10.72
CA LEU A 10 -3.44 -2.18 9.38
C LEU A 10 -2.76 -0.82 9.14
N PHE A 11 -2.70 0.06 10.15
CA PHE A 11 -1.97 1.32 10.03
C PHE A 11 -0.48 1.11 9.73
N ASP A 12 0.19 0.14 10.38
CA ASP A 12 1.59 -0.18 10.10
C ASP A 12 1.82 -0.60 8.63
N VAL A 13 0.88 -1.36 8.08
CA VAL A 13 0.91 -1.77 6.66
C VAL A 13 0.66 -0.58 5.74
N ALA A 14 -0.34 0.25 6.03
CA ALA A 14 -0.67 1.45 5.25
C ALA A 14 0.47 2.44 5.23
N ARG A 15 1.04 2.73 6.40
CA ARG A 15 2.21 3.59 6.55
C ARG A 15 3.37 3.07 5.71
N ARG A 16 3.66 1.76 5.77
CA ARG A 16 4.73 1.17 4.98
C ARG A 16 4.46 1.27 3.47
N ALA A 17 3.23 1.06 3.03
CA ALA A 17 2.86 1.17 1.63
C ALA A 17 3.06 2.59 1.08
N VAL A 18 2.70 3.60 1.87
CA VAL A 18 2.93 5.02 1.53
C VAL A 18 4.42 5.35 1.52
N GLU A 19 5.16 4.97 2.56
CA GLU A 19 6.63 5.17 2.63
C GLU A 19 7.38 4.56 1.43
N VAL A 20 6.92 3.41 0.93
CA VAL A 20 7.51 2.73 -0.24
C VAL A 20 7.12 3.42 -1.55
N SER A 21 5.92 3.99 -1.62
CA SER A 21 5.40 4.64 -2.83
C SER A 21 5.91 6.08 -3.00
N ASP A 22 6.16 6.75 -1.88
CA ASP A 22 6.65 8.13 -1.80
C ASP A 22 7.66 8.30 -0.65
N PRO A 23 8.91 7.88 -0.85
CA PRO A 23 9.94 7.92 0.19
C PRO A 23 10.37 9.33 0.59
N ASP A 24 10.07 10.34 -0.24
CA ASP A 24 10.43 11.74 -0.01
C ASP A 24 9.27 12.57 0.57
N ASP A 25 8.10 11.97 0.80
CA ASP A 25 6.90 12.62 1.35
C ASP A 25 6.49 13.89 0.57
N ARG A 26 6.31 13.74 -0.76
CA ARG A 26 5.98 14.82 -1.70
C ARG A 26 4.59 14.71 -2.30
N ASP A 27 3.99 13.53 -2.27
CA ASP A 27 2.68 13.24 -2.83
C ASP A 27 1.62 13.35 -1.75
N SER A 28 1.01 14.53 -1.62
CA SER A 28 0.00 14.79 -0.58
C SER A 28 -1.17 13.81 -0.62
N ARG A 29 -1.50 13.24 -1.78
CA ARG A 29 -2.61 12.29 -1.95
C ARG A 29 -2.33 10.98 -1.22
N LEU A 30 -1.06 10.60 -1.11
CA LEU A 30 -0.66 9.44 -0.32
C LEU A 30 -0.66 9.73 1.18
N GLY A 31 -0.43 11.00 1.56
CA GLY A 31 -0.70 11.49 2.91
C GLY A 31 -2.18 11.39 3.25
N ASP A 32 -3.06 11.93 2.40
CA ASP A 32 -4.51 11.85 2.55
C ASP A 32 -5.00 10.39 2.63
N LEU A 33 -4.42 9.49 1.82
CA LEU A 33 -4.69 8.05 1.91
C LEU A 33 -4.29 7.48 3.28
N LEU A 34 -3.12 7.85 3.81
CA LEU A 34 -2.64 7.38 5.10
C LEU A 34 -3.53 7.87 6.25
N GLU A 35 -4.01 9.12 6.17
CA GLU A 35 -4.94 9.71 7.15
C GLU A 35 -6.20 8.84 7.31
N GLN A 36 -6.66 8.19 6.23
CA GLN A 36 -7.82 7.28 6.31
C GLN A 36 -7.59 6.03 7.17
N PHE A 37 -6.35 5.71 7.53
CA PHE A 37 -5.99 4.56 8.34
C PHE A 37 -5.44 4.91 9.73
N GLU A 38 -5.38 6.19 10.14
CA GLU A 38 -4.74 6.60 11.41
C GLU A 38 -5.27 5.86 12.64
N ASP A 39 -6.58 5.58 12.68
CA ASP A 39 -7.23 4.86 13.77
C ASP A 39 -7.22 3.32 13.61
N ALA A 40 -6.57 2.79 12.57
CA ALA A 40 -6.57 1.37 12.22
C ALA A 40 -5.53 0.55 13.01
N ASP A 41 -5.64 0.62 14.34
CA ASP A 41 -4.74 -0.02 15.31
C ASP A 41 -4.98 -1.53 15.49
N GLU A 42 -6.03 -2.09 14.89
CA GLU A 42 -6.29 -3.52 14.96
C GLU A 42 -5.28 -4.35 14.14
N PRO A 43 -4.96 -5.60 14.56
CA PRO A 43 -4.13 -6.49 13.79
C PRO A 43 -4.69 -6.69 12.37
N VAL A 44 -3.86 -6.53 11.34
CA VAL A 44 -4.32 -6.68 9.95
C VAL A 44 -4.88 -8.08 9.67
N THR A 45 -4.43 -9.10 10.42
CA THR A 45 -4.94 -10.48 10.35
C THR A 45 -6.36 -10.66 10.88
N ALA A 46 -6.87 -9.72 11.68
CA ALA A 46 -8.21 -9.79 12.26
C ALA A 46 -9.29 -9.22 11.30
N ILE A 47 -8.88 -8.56 10.22
CA ILE A 47 -9.75 -7.87 9.28
C ILE A 47 -10.18 -8.84 8.18
N GLN A 48 -11.49 -9.13 8.10
CA GLN A 48 -12.04 -10.07 7.13
C GLN A 48 -12.38 -9.41 5.79
N ASN A 49 -12.75 -8.13 5.79
CA ASN A 49 -13.15 -7.34 4.64
C ASN A 49 -12.11 -6.29 4.28
N LEU A 50 -10.84 -6.70 4.23
CA LEU A 50 -9.72 -5.79 4.01
C LEU A 50 -9.82 -5.05 2.66
N GLU A 51 -10.17 -5.74 1.58
CA GLU A 51 -10.31 -5.14 0.24
C GLU A 51 -11.35 -4.02 0.23
N GLU A 52 -12.53 -4.27 0.81
CA GLU A 52 -13.60 -3.27 0.93
C GLU A 52 -13.13 -2.06 1.75
N ARG A 53 -12.43 -2.29 2.86
CA ARG A 53 -11.90 -1.20 3.69
C ARG A 53 -10.86 -0.35 2.95
N VAL A 54 -9.98 -0.97 2.18
CA VAL A 54 -9.00 -0.25 1.35
C VAL A 54 -9.70 0.53 0.25
N ALA A 55 -10.72 -0.04 -0.40
CA ALA A 55 -11.51 0.67 -1.40
C ALA A 55 -12.19 1.93 -0.83
N ILE A 56 -12.80 1.83 0.36
CA ILE A 56 -13.40 2.98 1.05
C ILE A 56 -12.35 4.05 1.38
N ALA A 57 -11.15 3.64 1.81
CA ALA A 57 -10.07 4.59 2.07
C ALA A 57 -9.63 5.30 0.78
N VAL A 58 -9.51 4.59 -0.34
CA VAL A 58 -9.20 5.18 -1.66
C VAL A 58 -10.29 6.17 -2.09
N GLU A 59 -11.57 5.83 -1.91
CA GLU A 59 -12.69 6.75 -2.19
C GLU A 59 -12.67 8.03 -1.33
N GLY A 60 -12.04 7.98 -0.15
CA GLY A 60 -11.84 9.15 0.71
C GLY A 60 -10.76 10.12 0.20
N VAL A 61 -9.84 9.64 -0.63
CA VAL A 61 -8.84 10.46 -1.30
C VAL A 61 -9.51 11.06 -2.53
N ASP A 62 -9.77 12.38 -2.54
CA ASP A 62 -10.45 13.10 -3.63
C ASP A 62 -9.56 13.21 -4.90
N VAL A 63 -9.28 12.06 -5.51
CA VAL A 63 -8.43 11.88 -6.70
C VAL A 63 -9.21 11.30 -7.85
N GLU A 64 -8.65 11.40 -9.06
CA GLU A 64 -9.18 10.67 -10.20
C GLU A 64 -9.16 9.15 -9.93
N ILE A 65 -10.19 8.45 -10.41
CA ILE A 65 -10.43 7.02 -10.17
C ILE A 65 -9.23 6.14 -10.57
N ASP A 66 -8.37 6.63 -11.46
CA ASP A 66 -7.23 5.91 -12.01
C ASP A 66 -5.87 6.50 -11.60
N ASP A 67 -5.78 7.23 -10.47
CA ASP A 67 -4.50 7.76 -10.02
C ASP A 67 -3.47 6.63 -9.76
N PRO A 68 -2.31 6.62 -10.44
CA PRO A 68 -1.38 5.51 -10.37
C PRO A 68 -0.65 5.42 -9.03
N ALA A 69 -0.45 6.54 -8.32
CA ALA A 69 0.23 6.54 -7.02
C ALA A 69 -0.68 5.92 -5.96
N VAL A 70 -1.92 6.40 -5.86
CA VAL A 70 -2.95 5.89 -4.94
C VAL A 70 -3.26 4.43 -5.24
N SER A 71 -3.40 4.06 -6.52
CA SER A 71 -3.59 2.66 -6.94
C SER A 71 -2.44 1.76 -6.50
N MET A 72 -1.19 2.19 -6.67
CA MET A 72 -0.02 1.43 -6.23
C MET A 72 0.07 1.31 -4.71
N ALA A 73 -0.26 2.36 -3.97
CA ALA A 73 -0.29 2.31 -2.51
C ALA A 73 -1.37 1.32 -2.02
N ALA A 74 -2.58 1.39 -2.57
CA ALA A 74 -3.67 0.44 -2.26
C ALA A 74 -3.28 -1.02 -2.56
N ALA A 75 -2.73 -1.28 -3.74
CA ALA A 75 -2.21 -2.60 -4.11
C ALA A 75 -1.11 -3.08 -3.15
N THR A 76 -0.24 -2.18 -2.70
CA THR A 76 0.84 -2.48 -1.76
C THR A 76 0.30 -2.80 -0.36
N ILE A 77 -0.75 -2.11 0.10
CA ILE A 77 -1.45 -2.42 1.35
C ILE A 77 -1.98 -3.85 1.30
N LEU A 78 -2.73 -4.20 0.24
CA LEU A 78 -3.31 -5.53 0.08
C LEU A 78 -2.22 -6.60 -0.01
N TYR A 79 -1.14 -6.34 -0.73
CA TYR A 79 -0.01 -7.25 -0.84
C TYR A 79 0.64 -7.52 0.52
N LEU A 80 1.04 -6.46 1.24
CA LEU A 80 1.75 -6.57 2.51
C LEU A 80 0.87 -7.11 3.64
N ALA A 81 -0.44 -6.87 3.59
CA ALA A 81 -1.37 -7.49 4.52
C ALA A 81 -1.35 -9.02 4.42
N HIS A 82 -1.16 -9.58 3.22
CA HIS A 82 -1.00 -11.02 3.00
C HIS A 82 0.45 -11.50 3.17
N ARG A 83 1.44 -10.63 2.94
CA ARG A 83 2.89 -10.93 2.96
C ARG A 83 3.64 -10.10 4.00
N ARG A 84 3.13 -10.15 5.24
CA ARG A 84 3.66 -9.36 6.38
C ARG A 84 5.12 -9.64 6.71
N ASP A 85 5.62 -10.82 6.34
CA ASP A 85 7.04 -11.19 6.44
C ASP A 85 7.95 -10.35 5.54
N GLU A 86 7.39 -9.73 4.50
CA GLU A 86 8.09 -8.86 3.55
C GLU A 86 7.95 -7.37 3.86
N LEU A 87 7.35 -6.99 5.01
CA LEU A 87 7.11 -5.59 5.39
C LEU A 87 8.38 -4.72 5.33
N HIS A 88 9.52 -5.32 5.66
CA HIS A 88 10.83 -4.65 5.71
C HIS A 88 11.72 -4.95 4.50
N ASP A 89 11.17 -5.55 3.44
CA ASP A 89 11.90 -5.77 2.21
C ASP A 89 12.19 -4.46 1.47
N GLU A 90 13.03 -4.60 0.45
CA GLU A 90 13.46 -3.52 -0.42
C GLU A 90 12.24 -2.90 -1.17
N PRO A 91 12.09 -1.55 -1.19
CA PRO A 91 10.94 -0.86 -1.77
C PRO A 91 10.58 -1.26 -3.20
N HIS A 92 11.55 -1.34 -4.12
CA HIS A 92 11.29 -1.68 -5.52
C HIS A 92 10.80 -3.12 -5.66
N LYS A 93 11.33 -4.05 -4.85
CA LYS A 93 10.82 -5.42 -4.76
C LYS A 93 9.35 -5.42 -4.34
N ILE A 94 8.99 -4.67 -3.30
CA ILE A 94 7.61 -4.59 -2.80
C ILE A 94 6.67 -4.07 -3.89
N LEU A 95 6.99 -2.92 -4.49
CA LEU A 95 6.16 -2.31 -5.55
C LEU A 95 5.95 -3.27 -6.73
N ARG A 96 7.02 -3.92 -7.19
CA ARG A 96 6.95 -4.88 -8.31
C ARG A 96 6.07 -6.09 -7.98
N LEU A 97 6.20 -6.65 -6.77
CA LEU A 97 5.42 -7.82 -6.37
C LEU A 97 3.96 -7.47 -6.11
N ALA A 98 3.69 -6.31 -5.52
CA ALA A 98 2.35 -5.78 -5.33
C ALA A 98 1.64 -5.58 -6.68
N ALA A 99 2.29 -4.90 -7.63
CA ALA A 99 1.72 -4.69 -8.96
C ALA A 99 1.45 -6.01 -9.69
N ARG A 100 2.38 -6.96 -9.59
CA ARG A 100 2.19 -8.29 -10.19
C ARG A 100 1.04 -9.05 -9.54
N ALA A 101 0.84 -8.93 -8.24
CA ALA A 101 -0.23 -9.59 -7.52
C ALA A 101 -1.60 -9.00 -7.89
N GLU A 102 -1.71 -7.68 -7.88
CA GLU A 102 -2.96 -6.95 -8.14
C GLU A 102 -3.44 -7.17 -9.59
N TRP A 103 -2.60 -6.84 -10.55
CA TRP A 103 -2.98 -6.86 -11.97
C TRP A 103 -2.53 -8.13 -12.70
N LYS A 104 -2.14 -9.18 -11.95
CA LYS A 104 -1.68 -10.47 -12.51
C LYS A 104 -0.54 -10.33 -13.53
N GLY A 105 0.29 -9.29 -13.37
CA GLY A 105 1.40 -8.96 -14.25
C GLY A 105 1.03 -8.10 -15.47
N ASP A 106 -0.19 -7.56 -15.55
CA ASP A 106 -0.62 -6.66 -16.62
C ASP A 106 -1.27 -5.38 -16.05
N PRO A 107 -0.50 -4.52 -15.33
CA PRO A 107 -1.04 -3.30 -14.74
C PRO A 107 -1.46 -2.27 -15.80
N PRO A 108 -2.35 -1.31 -15.48
CA PRO A 108 -2.69 -0.19 -16.37
C PRO A 108 -1.44 0.60 -16.84
N GLU A 109 -1.52 1.22 -18.01
CA GLU A 109 -0.41 1.99 -18.59
C GLU A 109 0.12 3.07 -17.65
N ALA A 110 -0.77 3.86 -17.03
CA ALA A 110 -0.40 4.89 -16.06
C ALA A 110 0.39 4.34 -14.86
N VAL A 111 0.07 3.13 -14.40
CA VAL A 111 0.79 2.46 -13.30
C VAL A 111 2.16 1.98 -13.78
N ARG A 112 2.27 1.45 -15.00
CA ARG A 112 3.56 1.05 -15.59
C ARG A 112 4.50 2.24 -15.73
N ASP A 113 4.00 3.35 -16.26
CA ASP A 113 4.77 4.57 -16.45
C ASP A 113 5.24 5.12 -15.10
N TRP A 114 4.34 5.16 -14.10
CA TRP A 114 4.67 5.59 -12.74
C TRP A 114 5.74 4.72 -12.07
N LEU A 115 5.72 3.40 -12.31
CA LEU A 115 6.74 2.46 -11.83
C LEU A 115 8.07 2.63 -12.57
N ALA A 116 8.03 2.83 -13.89
CA ALA A 116 9.21 3.02 -14.72
C ALA A 116 9.98 4.29 -14.35
N ASP A 117 9.27 5.38 -14.03
CA ASP A 117 9.86 6.63 -13.52
C ASP A 117 10.65 6.44 -12.21
N ARG A 118 10.34 5.38 -11.47
CA ARG A 118 11.01 4.97 -10.22
C ARG A 118 12.04 3.86 -10.44
N GLY A 119 12.26 3.43 -11.68
CA GLY A 119 13.19 2.35 -12.03
C GLY A 119 12.68 0.95 -11.64
N VAL A 120 11.36 0.77 -11.56
CA VAL A 120 10.72 -0.52 -11.28
C VAL A 120 10.10 -1.09 -12.56
N GLU A 121 10.51 -2.30 -12.93
CA GLU A 121 9.98 -3.04 -14.08
C GLU A 121 9.03 -4.15 -13.62
N VAL A 122 7.89 -4.31 -14.32
CA VAL A 122 6.81 -5.27 -14.01
C VAL A 122 6.52 -6.23 -15.15
#